data_AF-A0A3D1P356-F1
#
_entry.id   AF-A0A3D1P356-F1
#
_cell.length_a   1.000
_cell.length_b   1.000
_cell.length_c   1.000
_cell.angle_alpha   90.00
_cell.angle_beta   90.00
_cell.angle_gamma   90.00
#
_symmetry.space_group_name_H-M   'P 1'
#
loop_
_entity.id
_entity.type
_entity.pdbx_description
1 polymer ?
#
loop_
_entity_poly.entity_id
_entity_poly.type
_entity_poly.pdbx_seq_one_letter_code
_entity_poly.pdbx_strand_id
1 'polypeptide(L)'
;MVATLAFGAASAGANEPLTYDQAISRLRACATAGATNAPRGSLREAVVAVRSLCRPQIDRVFDATDERIAADNPDASAELLGELRTKARRKIDRDLAVLVSTQTGLAQ
;
A
#
# COMPACT_ATOMS: atom_id res chain seq x y z
N MET A 1 26.39 -37.07 -6.22
CA MET A 1 25.78 -35.84 -5.65
C MET A 1 25.44 -34.90 -6.78
N VAL A 2 24.16 -34.77 -7.12
CA VAL A 2 23.66 -33.74 -8.05
C VAL A 2 22.49 -33.09 -7.33
N ALA A 3 22.69 -31.85 -6.89
CA ALA A 3 21.67 -31.04 -6.23
C ALA A 3 20.81 -30.38 -7.30
N THR A 4 19.60 -30.90 -7.48
CA THR A 4 18.59 -30.29 -8.35
C THR A 4 17.99 -29.10 -7.63
N LEU A 5 18.34 -27.88 -8.06
CA LEU A 5 17.67 -26.66 -7.66
C LEU A 5 16.26 -26.65 -8.30
N ALA A 6 15.26 -27.06 -7.54
CA ALA A 6 13.86 -26.79 -7.86
C ALA A 6 13.58 -25.30 -7.61
N PHE A 7 13.88 -24.48 -8.62
CA PHE A 7 13.44 -23.09 -8.66
C PHE A 7 11.91 -23.09 -8.76
N GLY A 8 11.28 -22.42 -7.80
CA GLY A 8 9.85 -22.47 -7.57
C GLY A 8 9.02 -22.20 -8.82
N ALA A 9 8.04 -23.06 -9.04
CA ALA A 9 6.85 -22.70 -9.79
C ALA A 9 6.19 -21.53 -9.06
N ALA A 10 6.48 -20.31 -9.50
CA ALA A 10 5.65 -19.16 -9.18
C ALA A 10 4.28 -19.46 -9.80
N SER A 11 3.35 -19.89 -8.95
CA SER A 11 1.96 -20.11 -9.32
C SER A 11 1.48 -18.88 -10.09
N ALA A 12 1.03 -19.11 -11.33
CA ALA A 12 0.26 -18.16 -12.10
C ALA A 12 -0.98 -17.79 -11.27
N GLY A 13 -0.85 -16.75 -10.45
CA GLY A 13 -1.94 -16.21 -9.67
C GLY A 13 -2.89 -15.56 -10.65
N ALA A 14 -4.05 -16.18 -10.84
CA ALA A 14 -5.25 -15.47 -11.22
C ALA A 14 -5.27 -14.14 -10.44
N ASN A 15 -5.51 -13.05 -11.15
CA ASN A 15 -5.53 -11.70 -10.61
C ASN A 15 -6.84 -11.54 -9.81
N GLU A 16 -7.03 -12.39 -8.80
CA GLU A 16 -8.15 -12.34 -7.88
C GLU A 16 -8.09 -10.98 -7.17
N PRO A 17 -9.19 -10.22 -7.16
CA PRO A 17 -9.21 -8.92 -6.49
C PRO A 17 -8.82 -9.13 -5.03
N LEU A 18 -7.73 -8.47 -4.62
CA LEU A 18 -7.23 -8.57 -3.25
C LEU A 18 -8.27 -7.97 -2.32
N THR A 19 -8.57 -8.66 -1.21
CA THR A 19 -9.35 -8.03 -0.15
C THR A 19 -8.60 -6.82 0.42
N TYR A 20 -9.32 -5.86 0.98
CA TYR A 20 -8.70 -4.66 1.57
C TYR A 20 -7.54 -5.00 2.53
N ASP A 21 -7.71 -6.01 3.39
CA ASP A 21 -6.67 -6.41 4.34
C ASP A 21 -5.44 -7.01 3.66
N GLN A 22 -5.63 -7.77 2.58
CA GLN A 22 -4.52 -8.30 1.78
C GLN A 22 -3.76 -7.18 1.07
N ALA A 23 -4.48 -6.21 0.48
CA ALA A 23 -3.88 -5.05 -0.18
C ALA A 23 -3.07 -4.20 0.82
N ILE A 24 -3.63 -3.93 2.00
CA ILE A 24 -2.95 -3.19 3.08
C ILE A 24 -1.73 -3.96 3.59
N SER A 25 -1.84 -5.27 3.79
CA SER A 25 -0.71 -6.10 4.22
C SER A 25 0.44 -6.04 3.22
N ARG A 26 0.15 -6.14 1.91
CA ARG A 26 1.16 -6.01 0.85
C ARG A 26 1.76 -4.61 0.77
N LEU A 27 0.94 -3.57 0.92
CA LEU A 27 1.43 -2.19 0.99
C LEU A 27 2.39 -2.01 2.17
N ARG A 28 2.06 -2.52 3.36
CA ARG A 28 2.94 -2.46 4.53
C ARG A 28 4.25 -3.20 4.31
N ALA A 29 4.22 -4.41 3.73
CA ALA A 29 5.43 -5.14 3.41
C ALA A 29 6.33 -4.37 2.43
N CYS A 30 5.73 -3.79 1.37
CA CYS A 30 6.46 -2.94 0.43
C CYS A 30 7.04 -1.70 1.11
N ALA A 31 6.25 -1.01 1.93
CA ALA A 31 6.68 0.20 2.61
C ALA A 31 7.82 -0.07 3.59
N THR A 32 7.77 -1.18 4.33
CA THR A 32 8.85 -1.63 5.21
C THR A 32 10.13 -1.90 4.43
N ALA A 33 10.05 -2.66 3.34
CA ALA A 33 11.22 -2.97 2.50
C ALA A 33 11.80 -1.72 1.80
N GLY A 34 10.91 -0.83 1.32
CA GLY A 34 11.28 0.45 0.72
C GLY A 34 11.93 1.38 1.72
N ALA A 35 11.42 1.45 2.95
CA ALA A 35 11.96 2.30 4.01
C ALA A 35 13.38 1.89 4.43
N THR A 36 13.72 0.60 4.38
CA THR A 36 15.09 0.12 4.64
C THR A 36 16.13 0.77 3.72
N ASN A 37 15.75 1.06 2.48
CA ASN A 37 16.61 1.65 1.44
C ASN A 37 16.28 3.12 1.15
N ALA A 38 15.38 3.73 1.91
CA ALA A 38 14.92 5.09 1.66
C ALA A 38 16.01 6.12 2.00
N PRO A 39 16.07 7.26 1.28
CA PRO A 39 16.96 8.37 1.63
C PRO A 39 16.73 8.81 3.08
N ARG A 40 17.83 9.00 3.84
CA ARG A 40 17.78 9.47 5.24
C ARG A 40 17.97 10.98 5.38
N GLY A 41 17.88 11.73 4.28
CA GLY A 41 18.06 13.18 4.27
C GLY A 41 16.87 13.94 4.88
N SER A 42 15.64 13.52 4.55
CA SER A 42 14.42 14.10 5.10
C SER A 42 13.25 13.11 5.05
N LEU A 43 12.29 13.23 5.97
CA LEU A 43 11.09 12.38 5.98
C LEU A 43 10.30 12.53 4.67
N ARG A 44 10.22 13.75 4.13
CA ARG A 44 9.53 14.03 2.87
C ARG A 44 10.13 13.25 1.71
N GLU A 45 11.45 13.25 1.57
CA GLU A 45 12.14 12.49 0.51
C GLU A 45 11.97 10.98 0.69
N ALA A 46 12.09 10.49 1.93
CA ALA A 46 11.87 9.09 2.25
C ALA A 46 10.46 8.63 1.86
N VAL A 47 9.44 9.41 2.21
CA VAL A 47 8.04 9.10 1.88
C VAL A 47 7.80 9.15 0.38
N VAL A 48 8.35 10.13 -0.34
CA VAL A 48 8.22 10.21 -1.81
C VAL A 48 8.90 9.02 -2.49
N ALA A 49 10.11 8.64 -2.04
CA ALA A 49 10.81 7.48 -2.57
C ALA A 49 10.02 6.18 -2.34
N VAL A 50 9.51 5.96 -1.12
CA VAL A 50 8.71 4.79 -0.78
C VAL A 50 7.38 4.78 -1.55
N ARG A 51 6.70 5.93 -1.72
CA ARG A 51 5.48 6.02 -2.55
C ARG A 51 5.75 5.66 -4.00
N SER A 52 6.87 6.13 -4.55
CA SER A 52 7.26 5.81 -5.93
C SER A 52 7.49 4.31 -6.11
N LEU A 53 8.25 3.70 -5.19
CA LEU A 53 8.54 2.26 -5.20
C LEU A 53 7.28 1.40 -5.03
N CYS A 54 6.39 1.80 -4.13
CA CYS A 54 5.19 1.03 -3.77
C CYS A 54 3.92 1.43 -4.53
N ARG A 55 4.03 2.28 -5.57
CA ARG A 55 2.88 2.83 -6.30
C ARG A 55 1.88 1.77 -6.78
N PRO A 56 2.29 0.63 -7.37
CA PRO A 56 1.35 -0.41 -7.77
C PRO A 56 0.56 -1.02 -6.60
N GLN A 57 1.13 -1.07 -5.39
CA GLN A 57 0.43 -1.58 -4.20
C GLN A 57 -0.50 -0.51 -3.61
N ILE A 58 -0.08 0.76 -3.65
CA ILE A 58 -0.91 1.89 -3.24
C ILE A 58 -2.17 1.96 -4.10
N ASP A 59 -2.03 1.83 -5.43
CA ASP A 59 -3.15 1.86 -6.36
C ASP A 59 -4.14 0.71 -6.07
N ARG A 60 -3.65 -0.52 -5.86
CA ARG A 60 -4.49 -1.65 -5.45
C ARG A 60 -5.24 -1.44 -4.13
N VAL A 61 -4.60 -0.80 -3.15
CA VAL A 61 -5.26 -0.44 -1.89
C VAL A 61 -6.37 0.57 -2.15
N PHE A 62 -6.15 1.54 -3.03
CA PHE A 62 -7.19 2.51 -3.39
C PHE A 62 -8.35 1.85 -4.12
N ASP A 63 -8.10 0.95 -5.05
CA ASP A 63 -9.15 0.19 -5.75
C ASP A 63 -9.99 -0.62 -4.75
N ALA A 64 -9.35 -1.41 -3.87
CA ALA A 64 -10.05 -2.17 -2.84
C ALA A 64 -10.78 -1.29 -1.81
N THR A 65 -10.27 -0.08 -1.56
CA THR A 65 -10.93 0.91 -0.70
C THR A 65 -12.18 1.47 -1.37
N ASP A 66 -12.09 1.79 -2.66
CA ASP A 66 -13.20 2.34 -3.43
C ASP A 66 -14.33 1.29 -3.58
N GLU A 67 -13.99 0.02 -3.81
CA GLU A 67 -14.93 -1.11 -3.81
C GLU A 67 -15.62 -1.26 -2.44
N ARG A 68 -14.85 -1.23 -1.34
CA ARG A 68 -15.43 -1.36 0.01
C ARG A 68 -16.34 -0.18 0.36
N ILE A 69 -15.93 1.05 0.05
CA ILE A 69 -16.76 2.24 0.30
C ILE A 69 -18.09 2.14 -0.45
N ALA A 70 -18.07 1.68 -1.71
CA ALA A 70 -19.28 1.48 -2.48
C ALA A 70 -20.16 0.35 -1.91
N ALA A 71 -19.56 -0.78 -1.51
CA ALA A 71 -20.28 -1.91 -0.93
C ALA A 71 -20.92 -1.58 0.44
N ASP A 72 -20.21 -0.81 1.28
CA ASP A 72 -20.68 -0.40 2.61
C ASP A 72 -21.73 0.70 2.55
N ASN A 73 -21.84 1.43 1.43
CA ASN A 73 -22.73 2.58 1.27
C ASN A 73 -23.50 2.52 -0.07
N PRO A 74 -24.35 1.50 -0.28
CA PRO A 74 -25.01 1.29 -1.57
C PRO A 74 -25.95 2.43 -1.97
N ASP A 75 -26.50 3.16 -1.00
CA ASP A 75 -27.46 4.26 -1.21
C ASP A 75 -26.83 5.67 -1.04
N ALA A 76 -25.51 5.76 -0.85
CA ALA A 76 -24.86 7.04 -0.66
C ALA A 76 -24.82 7.89 -1.93
N SER A 77 -24.94 9.20 -1.77
CA SER A 77 -24.74 10.15 -2.86
C SER A 77 -23.30 10.11 -3.37
N ALA A 78 -23.10 10.48 -4.65
CA ALA A 78 -21.76 10.58 -5.23
C ALA A 78 -20.85 11.55 -4.47
N GLU A 79 -21.42 12.60 -3.89
CA GLU A 79 -20.70 13.57 -3.05
C GLU A 79 -20.15 12.91 -1.78
N LEU A 80 -21.01 12.20 -1.03
CA LEU A 80 -20.60 11.48 0.18
C LEU A 80 -19.56 10.40 -0.13
N LEU A 81 -19.75 9.65 -1.22
CA LEU A 81 -18.75 8.68 -1.68
C LEU A 81 -17.41 9.38 -1.98
N GLY A 82 -17.43 10.55 -2.63
CA GLY A 82 -16.24 11.36 -2.88
C GLY A 82 -15.51 11.81 -1.61
N GLU A 83 -16.25 12.24 -0.59
CA GLU A 83 -15.71 12.61 0.72
C GLU A 83 -15.07 11.41 1.43
N LEU A 84 -15.77 10.27 1.46
CA LEU A 84 -15.28 9.04 2.08
C LEU A 84 -13.98 8.56 1.42
N ARG A 85 -13.93 8.56 0.08
CA ARG A 85 -12.71 8.20 -0.68
C ARG A 85 -11.56 9.15 -0.35
N THR A 86 -11.84 10.45 -0.32
CA THR A 86 -10.82 11.45 0.01
C THR A 86 -10.29 11.28 1.43
N LYS A 87 -11.18 11.02 2.40
CA LYS A 87 -10.81 10.74 3.79
C LYS A 87 -9.97 9.47 3.91
N ALA A 88 -10.35 8.40 3.21
CA ALA A 88 -9.62 7.14 3.20
C ALA A 88 -8.22 7.28 2.60
N ARG A 89 -8.09 7.98 1.45
CA ARG A 89 -6.80 8.28 0.82
C ARG A 89 -5.87 9.06 1.76
N ARG A 90 -6.37 10.11 2.42
CA ARG A 90 -5.59 10.88 3.41
C ARG A 90 -5.14 10.01 4.59
N LYS A 91 -5.97 9.06 5.03
CA LYS A 91 -5.60 8.13 6.10
C LYS A 91 -4.45 7.22 5.66
N ILE A 92 -4.54 6.62 4.47
CA ILE A 92 -3.48 5.74 3.94
C ILE A 92 -2.16 6.51 3.81
N ASP A 93 -2.19 7.73 3.30
CA ASP A 93 -1.01 8.58 3.18
C ASP A 93 -0.36 8.88 4.53
N ARG A 94 -1.18 9.15 5.56
CA ARG A 94 -0.68 9.36 6.93
C ARG A 94 -0.08 8.08 7.51
N ASP A 95 -0.76 6.94 7.36
CA ASP A 95 -0.28 5.65 7.86
C ASP A 95 1.07 5.28 7.20
N LEU A 96 1.23 5.57 5.91
CA LEU A 96 2.50 5.39 5.20
C LEU A 96 3.60 6.31 5.76
N ALA A 97 3.30 7.60 5.98
CA ALA A 97 4.26 8.54 6.56
C ALA A 97 4.72 8.11 7.97
N VAL A 98 3.78 7.65 8.81
CA VAL A 98 4.09 7.12 10.15
C VAL A 98 4.99 5.89 10.04
N LEU A 99 4.68 4.94 9.15
CA LEU A 99 5.49 3.74 8.97
C LEU A 99 6.91 4.09 8.50
N VAL A 100 7.04 4.98 7.51
CA VAL A 100 8.34 5.43 7.00
C VAL A 100 9.12 6.16 8.09
N SER A 101 8.49 7.06 8.85
CA SER A 101 9.15 7.76 9.97
C SER A 101 9.68 6.79 11.03
N THR A 102 8.88 5.76 11.37
CA THR A 102 9.25 4.75 12.36
C THR A 102 10.43 3.91 11.89
N GLN A 103 10.45 3.51 10.61
CA GLN A 103 11.52 2.68 10.06
C GLN A 103 12.80 3.44 9.73
N THR A 104 12.70 4.72 9.40
CA THR A 104 13.87 5.55 9.07
C THR A 104 14.44 6.29 10.26
N GLY A 105 13.68 6.42 11.36
CA GLY A 105 14.02 7.26 12.51
C GLY A 105 13.92 8.76 12.23
N LEU A 106 13.36 9.15 11.08
CA LEU A 106 13.20 10.55 10.69
C LEU A 106 11.95 11.13 11.36
N ALA A 107 12.14 12.14 12.22
CA ALA A 107 11.04 12.87 12.83
C ALA A 107 10.37 13.82 11.83
N GLN A 108 9.11 14.16 12.12
CA GLN A 108 8.27 15.07 11.33
C GLN A 108 8.78 16.50 11.33
#